data_AF-A0A087VT12-F1
#
_entry.id   AF-A0A087VT12-F1
#
_cell.length_a   1.000
_cell.length_b   1.000
_cell.length_c   1.000
_cell.angle_alpha   90.00
_cell.angle_beta   90.00
_cell.angle_gamma   90.00
#
_symmetry.space_group_name_H-M   'P 1'
#
loop_
_entity.id
_entity.type
_entity.pdbx_description
1 polymer ?
#
loop_
_entity_poly.entity_id
_entity_poly.type
_entity_poly.pdbx_seq_one_letter_code
_entity_poly.pdbx_strand_id
1 'polypeptide(L)'
;MRHGNTNGKSGQVWSRVNGLSAFALVYLAIETLIGLVGAKLVLPRMFPDMSASQLDARYGDGLLFLSVVVALVVALISQWRVIFDAEGAGDDRVQWLTGRRITLMALIISLTLFFLAQLVATAASAGMGSLVSSVGLRMPGQAGDTSDPSTSAIMLFYAFIFGPLAEEVVFRGVIMNGLRRFGRVFAIITSALLFGCMHGSFVQGLFGFLTGLILGYVAMEYGLVWSLVLHIFNNGIYSGILPRVMESVPAEIRIGVGVVILMVLLAGVIGMVVKARSLVEYCKGNRAPKGVYASWLAPWFLIFLVVCLVMAVVELIPGWA
;
A
#
# COMPACT_ATOMS: atom_id res chain seq x y z
N MET A 1 30.84 13.67 -28.59
CA MET A 1 29.39 13.39 -28.58
C MET A 1 29.19 11.89 -28.38
N ARG A 2 28.82 11.45 -27.16
CA ARG A 2 28.52 10.03 -26.88
C ARG A 2 27.03 9.78 -27.15
N HIS A 3 26.69 9.32 -28.35
CA HIS A 3 25.42 8.62 -28.57
C HIS A 3 25.50 7.24 -27.93
N GLY A 4 25.35 7.20 -26.60
CA GLY A 4 25.31 5.96 -25.83
C GLY A 4 23.93 5.31 -25.94
N ASN A 5 23.86 4.20 -26.68
CA ASN A 5 22.85 3.13 -26.66
C ASN A 5 21.63 3.34 -25.73
N THR A 6 20.74 4.26 -26.10
CA THR A 6 19.49 4.56 -25.35
C THR A 6 18.44 3.47 -25.54
N ASN A 7 18.49 2.75 -26.67
CA ASN A 7 17.52 1.71 -27.03
C ASN A 7 17.65 0.47 -26.13
N GLY A 8 18.88 0.05 -25.78
CA GLY A 8 19.10 -1.10 -24.90
C GLY A 8 18.60 -0.89 -23.46
N LYS A 9 18.77 0.32 -22.91
CA LYS A 9 18.29 0.65 -21.56
C LYS A 9 16.76 0.79 -21.50
N SER A 10 16.15 1.38 -22.53
CA SER A 10 14.69 1.50 -22.61
C SER A 10 14.00 0.13 -22.65
N GLY A 11 14.52 -0.81 -23.45
CA GLY A 11 14.01 -2.19 -23.51
C GLY A 11 14.15 -2.96 -22.20
N GLN A 12 15.24 -2.76 -21.46
CA GLN A 12 15.44 -3.38 -20.14
C GLN A 12 14.46 -2.85 -19.08
N VAL A 13 14.23 -1.54 -19.05
CA VAL A 13 13.23 -0.93 -18.15
C VAL A 13 11.85 -1.49 -18.48
N TRP A 14 11.47 -1.47 -19.75
CA TRP A 14 10.18 -1.98 -20.22
C TRP A 14 9.95 -3.43 -19.79
N SER A 15 10.91 -4.32 -20.11
CA SER A 15 10.84 -5.73 -19.74
C SER A 15 10.71 -5.91 -18.22
N ARG A 16 11.48 -5.13 -17.43
CA ARG A 16 11.45 -5.26 -15.96
C ARG A 16 10.15 -4.76 -15.35
N VAL A 17 9.62 -3.62 -15.80
CA VAL A 17 8.30 -3.12 -15.38
C VAL A 17 7.21 -4.11 -15.75
N ASN A 18 7.23 -4.62 -16.98
CA ASN A 18 6.25 -5.62 -17.44
C ASN A 18 6.28 -6.88 -16.57
N GLY A 19 7.47 -7.43 -16.30
CA GLY A 19 7.62 -8.63 -15.47
C GLY A 19 7.21 -8.42 -14.01
N LEU A 20 7.58 -7.29 -13.40
CA LEU A 20 7.19 -6.97 -12.03
C LEU A 20 5.69 -6.68 -11.89
N SER A 21 5.06 -6.16 -12.94
CA SER A 21 3.61 -5.94 -12.96
C SER A 21 2.84 -7.25 -13.12
N ALA A 22 3.34 -8.16 -13.96
CA ALA A 22 2.79 -9.51 -14.06
C ALA A 22 2.89 -10.25 -12.71
N PHE A 23 4.02 -10.12 -12.02
CA PHE A 23 4.20 -10.63 -10.67
C PHE A 23 3.19 -10.02 -9.68
N ALA A 24 3.02 -8.69 -9.67
CA ALA A 24 2.05 -8.02 -8.81
C ALA A 24 0.60 -8.47 -9.12
N LEU A 25 0.28 -8.71 -10.39
CA LEU A 25 -1.01 -9.24 -10.81
C LEU A 25 -1.23 -10.68 -10.32
N VAL A 26 -0.22 -11.54 -10.38
CA VAL A 26 -0.30 -12.91 -9.84
C VAL A 26 -0.50 -12.87 -8.33
N TYR A 27 0.22 -11.99 -7.63
CA TYR A 27 0.05 -11.79 -6.19
C TYR A 27 -1.40 -11.40 -5.85
N LEU A 28 -1.94 -10.36 -6.51
CA LEU A 28 -3.32 -9.91 -6.37
C LEU A 28 -4.35 -11.00 -6.74
N ALA A 29 -4.09 -11.75 -7.81
CA ALA A 29 -4.97 -12.81 -8.28
C ALA A 29 -5.06 -13.95 -7.26
N ILE A 30 -3.96 -14.33 -6.61
CA ILE A 30 -3.97 -15.36 -5.55
C ILE A 30 -4.84 -14.90 -4.38
N GLU A 31 -4.64 -13.66 -3.91
CA GLU A 31 -5.41 -13.10 -2.80
C GLU A 31 -6.92 -13.10 -3.12
N THR A 32 -7.26 -12.60 -4.31
CA THR A 32 -8.65 -12.47 -4.78
C THR A 32 -9.30 -13.83 -5.04
N LEU A 33 -8.59 -14.76 -5.67
CA LEU A 33 -9.15 -16.08 -6.00
C LEU A 33 -9.34 -16.95 -4.77
N ILE A 34 -8.41 -16.94 -3.80
CA ILE A 34 -8.59 -17.68 -2.56
C ILE A 34 -9.78 -17.12 -1.78
N GLY A 35 -9.89 -15.78 -1.67
CA GLY A 35 -11.05 -15.14 -1.06
C GLY A 35 -12.36 -15.52 -1.76
N LEU A 36 -12.43 -15.36 -3.08
CA LEU A 36 -13.65 -15.59 -3.84
C LEU A 36 -14.06 -17.06 -3.91
N VAL A 37 -13.12 -17.96 -4.21
CA VAL A 37 -13.39 -19.40 -4.30
C VAL A 37 -13.67 -19.96 -2.90
N GLY A 38 -12.91 -19.55 -1.89
CA GLY A 38 -13.14 -19.97 -0.52
C GLY A 38 -14.54 -19.58 -0.03
N ALA A 39 -14.89 -18.29 -0.17
CA ALA A 39 -16.17 -17.76 0.32
C ALA A 39 -17.39 -18.23 -0.49
N LYS A 40 -17.31 -18.24 -1.83
CA LYS A 40 -18.47 -18.50 -2.69
C LYS A 40 -18.61 -19.96 -3.13
N LEU A 41 -17.55 -20.76 -3.07
CA LEU A 41 -17.55 -22.14 -3.58
C LEU A 41 -17.28 -23.17 -2.46
N VAL A 42 -16.18 -23.02 -1.73
CA VAL A 42 -15.67 -24.06 -0.82
C VAL A 42 -16.47 -24.08 0.48
N LEU A 43 -16.55 -22.96 1.19
CA LEU A 43 -17.22 -22.88 2.49
C LEU A 43 -18.70 -23.30 2.45
N PRO A 44 -19.52 -22.85 1.46
CA PRO A 44 -20.91 -23.28 1.38
C PRO A 44 -21.09 -24.78 1.12
N ARG A 45 -20.12 -25.44 0.48
CA ARG A 45 -20.15 -26.90 0.27
C ARG A 45 -19.72 -27.68 1.50
N MET A 46 -18.77 -27.15 2.26
CA MET A 46 -18.30 -27.78 3.51
C MET A 46 -19.31 -27.62 4.65
N PHE A 47 -20.06 -26.51 4.65
CA PHE A 47 -20.99 -26.13 5.71
C PHE A 47 -22.35 -25.72 5.11
N PRO A 48 -23.12 -26.67 4.55
CA PRO A 48 -24.36 -26.37 3.82
C PRO A 48 -25.47 -25.77 4.70
N ASP A 49 -25.41 -25.99 6.01
CA ASP A 49 -26.41 -25.50 6.97
C ASP A 49 -26.21 -24.04 7.41
N MET A 50 -25.12 -23.39 6.97
CA MET A 50 -24.80 -22.01 7.33
C MET A 50 -25.14 -21.04 6.20
N SER A 51 -25.71 -19.88 6.53
CA SER A 51 -25.90 -18.78 5.58
C SER A 51 -24.55 -18.17 5.17
N ALA A 52 -24.52 -17.45 4.05
CA ALA A 52 -23.33 -16.74 3.58
C ALA A 52 -22.77 -15.78 4.64
N SER A 53 -23.64 -15.04 5.35
CA SER A 53 -23.22 -14.14 6.42
C SER A 53 -22.64 -14.86 7.64
N GLN A 54 -23.18 -16.04 7.99
CA GLN A 54 -22.62 -16.86 9.07
C GLN A 54 -21.25 -17.43 8.70
N LEU A 55 -21.05 -17.81 7.43
CA LEU A 55 -19.77 -18.28 6.94
C LEU A 55 -18.73 -17.16 6.93
N ASP A 56 -19.10 -15.99 6.45
CA ASP A 56 -18.22 -14.82 6.43
C ASP A 56 -17.81 -14.40 7.84
N ALA A 57 -18.78 -14.24 8.76
CA ALA A 57 -18.49 -13.89 10.15
C ALA A 57 -17.59 -14.91 10.88
N ARG A 58 -17.61 -16.19 10.47
CA ARG A 58 -16.83 -17.25 11.12
C ARG A 58 -15.48 -17.52 10.47
N TYR A 59 -15.39 -17.42 9.14
CA TYR A 59 -14.24 -17.88 8.37
C TYR A 59 -13.64 -16.80 7.44
N GLY A 60 -14.33 -15.67 7.23
CA GLY A 60 -13.89 -14.59 6.33
C GLY A 60 -12.50 -14.07 6.65
N ASP A 61 -12.27 -13.67 7.91
CA ASP A 61 -10.97 -13.18 8.38
C ASP A 61 -9.85 -14.23 8.19
N GLY A 62 -10.16 -15.50 8.48
CA GLY A 62 -9.21 -16.60 8.31
C GLY A 62 -8.88 -16.87 6.84
N LEU A 63 -9.86 -16.72 5.95
CA LEU A 63 -9.69 -16.88 4.52
C LEU A 63 -8.86 -15.74 3.91
N LEU A 64 -9.09 -14.50 4.36
CA LEU A 64 -8.27 -13.35 4.01
C LEU A 64 -6.82 -13.55 4.46
N PHE A 65 -6.61 -13.94 5.72
CA PHE A 65 -5.27 -14.22 6.21
C PHE A 65 -4.57 -15.33 5.41
N LEU A 66 -5.28 -16.42 5.11
CA LEU A 66 -4.76 -17.52 4.30
C LEU A 66 -4.38 -17.06 2.89
N SER A 67 -5.18 -16.19 2.27
CA SER A 67 -4.94 -15.72 0.90
C SER A 67 -3.61 -14.95 0.80
N VAL A 68 -3.34 -14.06 1.76
CA VAL A 68 -2.09 -13.29 1.85
C VAL A 68 -0.90 -14.19 2.19
N VAL A 69 -1.07 -15.16 3.10
CA VAL A 69 -0.01 -16.14 3.41
C VAL A 69 0.41 -16.91 2.15
N VAL A 70 -0.56 -17.42 1.38
CA VAL A 70 -0.26 -18.16 0.15
C VAL A 70 0.38 -17.25 -0.90
N ALA A 71 -0.15 -16.04 -1.09
CA ALA A 71 0.40 -15.07 -2.03
C ALA A 71 1.86 -14.68 -1.67
N LEU A 72 2.13 -14.45 -0.39
CA LEU A 72 3.47 -14.14 0.11
C LEU A 72 4.44 -15.33 -0.05
N VAL A 73 4.01 -16.56 0.23
CA VAL A 73 4.84 -17.75 0.02
C VAL A 73 5.20 -17.90 -1.46
N VAL A 74 4.23 -17.75 -2.36
CA VAL A 74 4.49 -17.78 -3.82
C VAL A 74 5.42 -16.64 -4.23
N ALA A 75 5.26 -15.45 -3.64
CA ALA A 75 6.16 -14.33 -3.88
C ALA A 75 7.59 -14.60 -3.42
N LEU A 76 7.77 -15.15 -2.21
CA LEU A 76 9.08 -15.50 -1.66
C LEU A 76 9.77 -16.57 -2.50
N ILE A 77 9.04 -17.58 -2.99
CA ILE A 77 9.60 -18.63 -3.86
C ILE A 77 9.97 -18.06 -5.23
N SER A 78 9.06 -17.33 -5.88
CA SER A 78 9.25 -16.84 -7.25
C SER A 78 10.27 -15.70 -7.34
N GLN A 79 10.40 -14.89 -6.30
CA GLN A 79 11.26 -13.70 -6.26
C GLN A 79 12.41 -13.82 -5.25
N TRP A 80 12.71 -15.05 -4.77
CA TRP A 80 13.78 -15.31 -3.80
C TRP A 80 15.08 -14.59 -4.13
N ARG A 81 15.49 -14.64 -5.40
CA ARG A 81 16.74 -14.03 -5.90
C ARG A 81 16.73 -12.50 -5.87
N VAL A 82 15.56 -11.87 -6.01
CA VAL A 82 15.40 -10.41 -5.95
C VAL A 82 15.39 -9.93 -4.51
N ILE A 83 14.80 -10.70 -3.61
CA ILE A 83 14.70 -10.40 -2.17
C ILE A 83 16.04 -10.63 -1.45
N PHE A 84 16.72 -11.74 -1.77
CA PHE A 84 17.96 -12.18 -1.12
C PHE A 84 19.21 -12.05 -2.00
N ASP A 85 19.11 -11.24 -3.06
CA ASP A 85 20.25 -10.64 -3.75
C ASP A 85 21.22 -11.61 -4.46
N ALA A 86 20.67 -12.49 -5.30
CA ALA A 86 21.46 -13.28 -6.26
C ALA A 86 21.62 -12.59 -7.64
N GLU A 87 21.01 -11.42 -7.85
CA GLU A 87 21.07 -10.68 -9.13
C GLU A 87 22.22 -9.64 -9.20
N GLY A 88 23.10 -9.57 -8.19
CA GLY A 88 24.35 -8.80 -8.26
C GLY A 88 24.18 -7.29 -8.25
N ALA A 89 23.29 -6.77 -7.41
CA ALA A 89 23.12 -5.32 -7.31
C ALA A 89 24.19 -4.71 -6.38
N GLY A 90 24.82 -3.63 -6.82
CA GLY A 90 25.81 -2.88 -6.03
C GLY A 90 25.24 -2.22 -4.77
N ASP A 91 25.98 -1.25 -4.21
CA ASP A 91 25.74 -0.65 -2.88
C ASP A 91 24.34 -0.01 -2.69
N ASP A 92 23.66 0.34 -3.79
CA ASP A 92 22.33 0.97 -3.82
C ASP A 92 21.14 0.01 -3.61
N ARG A 93 21.32 -1.13 -2.93
CA ARG A 93 20.23 -2.09 -2.68
C ARG A 93 19.25 -1.61 -1.61
N VAL A 94 17.97 -1.94 -1.77
CA VAL A 94 17.01 -1.79 -0.67
C VAL A 94 17.35 -2.87 0.34
N GLN A 95 18.01 -2.47 1.42
CA GLN A 95 18.43 -3.37 2.48
C GLN A 95 17.32 -3.49 3.52
N TRP A 96 17.28 -4.64 4.19
CA TRP A 96 16.44 -4.82 5.38
C TRP A 96 16.82 -3.80 6.47
N LEU A 97 18.12 -3.68 6.72
CA LEU A 97 18.71 -2.70 7.62
C LEU A 97 19.77 -1.92 6.86
N THR A 98 19.78 -0.61 6.99
CA THR A 98 20.90 0.22 6.51
C THR A 98 21.73 0.71 7.70
N GLY A 99 22.97 1.14 7.46
CA GLY A 99 23.78 1.82 8.48
C GLY A 99 23.24 3.21 8.86
N ARG A 100 22.24 3.74 8.12
CA ARG A 100 21.68 5.06 8.30
C ARG A 100 20.44 5.01 9.17
N ARG A 101 20.50 5.61 10.35
CA ARG A 101 19.35 5.71 11.26
C ARG A 101 18.38 6.79 10.79
N ILE A 102 17.08 6.55 10.98
CA ILE A 102 16.06 7.57 10.76
C ILE A 102 16.28 8.74 11.74
N THR A 103 16.21 9.96 11.23
CA THR A 103 16.31 11.17 12.07
C THR A 103 14.95 11.51 12.68
N LEU A 104 14.95 12.16 13.85
CA LEU A 104 13.69 12.64 14.47
C LEU A 104 12.89 13.54 13.52
N MET A 105 13.57 14.41 12.77
CA MET A 105 12.92 15.27 11.78
C MET A 105 12.26 14.45 10.66
N ALA A 106 12.94 13.42 10.13
CA ALA A 106 12.36 12.55 9.11
C ALA A 106 11.14 11.79 9.66
N LEU A 107 11.21 11.30 10.90
CA LEU A 107 10.09 10.66 11.57
C LEU A 107 8.88 11.61 11.71
N ILE A 108 9.08 12.82 12.22
CA ILE A 108 8.01 13.82 12.37
C ILE A 108 7.39 14.19 11.01
N ILE A 109 8.21 14.35 9.96
CA ILE A 109 7.73 14.61 8.60
C ILE A 109 6.90 13.43 8.10
N SER A 110 7.36 12.18 8.26
CA SER A 110 6.61 10.98 7.86
C SER A 110 5.25 10.89 8.57
N LEU A 111 5.20 11.11 9.88
CA LEU A 111 3.95 11.12 10.66
C LEU A 111 2.99 12.22 10.17
N THR A 112 3.52 13.40 9.87
CA THR A 112 2.72 14.51 9.33
C THR A 112 2.18 14.19 7.95
N LEU A 113 2.98 13.58 7.08
CA LEU A 113 2.55 13.17 5.74
C LEU A 113 1.50 12.05 5.78
N PHE A 114 1.57 11.12 6.75
CA PHE A 114 0.52 10.13 6.96
C PHE A 114 -0.81 10.78 7.36
N PHE A 115 -0.77 11.73 8.29
CA PHE A 115 -1.96 12.51 8.67
C PHE A 115 -2.55 13.26 7.47
N LEU A 116 -1.71 13.94 6.69
CA LEU A 116 -2.16 14.65 5.50
C LEU A 116 -2.73 13.71 4.43
N ALA A 117 -2.13 12.52 4.23
CA ALA A 117 -2.66 11.50 3.36
C ALA A 117 -4.05 11.02 3.81
N GLN A 118 -4.24 10.82 5.12
CA GLN A 118 -5.54 10.47 5.70
C GLN A 118 -6.57 11.58 5.48
N LEU A 119 -6.19 12.85 5.70
CA LEU A 119 -7.08 14.00 5.48
C LEU A 119 -7.54 14.08 4.01
N VAL A 120 -6.60 13.88 3.07
CA VAL A 120 -6.91 13.83 1.63
C VAL A 120 -7.85 12.67 1.31
N ALA A 121 -7.61 11.48 1.86
CA ALA A 121 -8.46 10.32 1.66
C ALA A 121 -9.89 10.55 2.22
N THR A 122 -10.01 11.13 3.42
CA THR A 122 -11.30 11.46 4.03
C THR A 122 -12.06 12.49 3.20
N ALA A 123 -11.39 13.56 2.73
CA ALA A 123 -12.01 14.55 1.85
C ALA A 123 -12.45 13.93 0.50
N ALA A 124 -11.61 13.07 -0.09
CA ALA A 124 -11.94 12.33 -1.31
C ALA A 124 -13.14 11.40 -1.09
N SER A 125 -13.21 10.71 0.05
CA SER A 125 -14.34 9.85 0.41
C SER A 125 -15.65 10.62 0.53
N ALA A 126 -15.64 11.80 1.18
CA ALA A 126 -16.82 12.63 1.32
C ALA A 126 -17.32 13.17 -0.03
N GLY A 127 -16.39 13.64 -0.88
CA GLY A 127 -16.71 14.09 -2.24
C GLY A 127 -17.24 12.95 -3.12
N MET A 128 -16.57 11.80 -3.10
CA MET A 128 -16.98 10.61 -3.87
C MET A 128 -18.33 10.09 -3.39
N GLY A 129 -18.58 10.02 -2.09
CA GLY A 129 -19.87 9.58 -1.54
C GLY A 129 -21.04 10.41 -2.05
N SER A 130 -20.86 11.73 -2.12
CA SER A 130 -21.87 12.65 -2.66
C SER A 130 -22.14 12.37 -4.15
N LEU A 131 -21.09 12.18 -4.96
CA LEU A 131 -21.21 11.89 -6.40
C LEU A 131 -21.82 10.51 -6.68
N VAL A 132 -21.32 9.47 -6.02
CA VAL A 132 -21.76 8.08 -6.16
C VAL A 132 -23.24 7.95 -5.79
N SER A 133 -23.67 8.58 -4.70
CA SER A 133 -25.09 8.57 -4.29
C SER A 133 -26.02 9.25 -5.31
N SER A 134 -25.53 10.26 -6.04
CA SER A 134 -26.32 10.99 -7.04
C SER A 134 -26.70 10.16 -8.27
N VAL A 135 -25.97 9.07 -8.52
CA VAL A 135 -26.19 8.15 -9.65
C VAL A 135 -26.75 6.79 -9.21
N GLY A 136 -27.19 6.67 -7.95
CA GLY A 136 -27.79 5.45 -7.41
C GLY A 136 -26.80 4.34 -7.04
N LEU A 137 -25.50 4.62 -7.03
CA LEU A 137 -24.46 3.73 -6.52
C LEU A 137 -24.24 3.98 -5.01
N ARG A 138 -23.49 3.10 -4.32
CA ARG A 138 -23.20 3.25 -2.89
C ARG A 138 -21.72 3.05 -2.59
N MET A 139 -21.20 3.85 -1.65
CA MET A 139 -19.87 3.58 -1.09
C MET A 139 -19.99 2.43 -0.08
N PRO A 140 -19.07 1.46 -0.09
CA PRO A 140 -18.98 0.44 0.94
C PRO A 140 -18.88 1.06 2.34
N GLY A 141 -19.54 0.47 3.32
CA GLY A 141 -19.45 0.91 4.72
C GLY A 141 -20.24 2.19 5.06
N GLN A 142 -21.13 2.66 4.19
CA GLN A 142 -22.14 3.65 4.60
C GLN A 142 -23.23 3.01 5.49
N ALA A 143 -23.71 3.79 6.46
CA ALA A 143 -24.63 3.38 7.51
C ALA A 143 -25.81 2.52 6.99
N GLY A 144 -25.75 1.23 7.32
CA GLY A 144 -26.65 0.18 6.84
C GLY A 144 -26.04 -1.21 7.05
N ASP A 145 -24.71 -1.32 6.93
CA ASP A 145 -23.93 -2.55 7.15
C ASP A 145 -23.43 -2.66 8.61
N THR A 146 -24.29 -2.38 9.59
CA THR A 146 -23.96 -2.56 11.03
C THR A 146 -24.10 -4.01 11.44
N SER A 147 -23.22 -4.87 10.93
CA SER A 147 -22.64 -5.89 11.79
C SER A 147 -21.35 -5.27 12.29
N ASP A 148 -21.28 -4.86 13.55
CA ASP A 148 -19.99 -4.62 14.21
C ASP A 148 -19.39 -6.01 14.46
N PRO A 149 -18.54 -6.54 13.57
CA PRO A 149 -17.96 -7.84 13.80
C PRO A 149 -16.90 -7.57 14.86
N SER A 150 -17.05 -8.16 16.04
CA SER A 150 -15.97 -8.18 17.03
C SER A 150 -14.68 -8.52 16.27
N THR A 151 -13.78 -7.54 16.08
CA THR A 151 -12.66 -7.72 15.16
C THR A 151 -11.84 -8.87 15.71
N SER A 152 -11.77 -9.97 14.97
CA SER A 152 -11.14 -11.18 15.47
C SER A 152 -9.67 -10.92 15.78
N ALA A 153 -9.10 -11.67 16.73
CA ALA A 153 -7.68 -11.55 17.04
C ALA A 153 -6.79 -11.79 15.80
N ILE A 154 -7.24 -12.67 14.89
CA ILE A 154 -6.54 -12.95 13.62
C ILE A 154 -6.60 -11.75 12.68
N MET A 155 -7.74 -11.04 12.60
CA MET A 155 -7.87 -9.84 11.79
C MET A 155 -7.05 -8.68 12.35
N LEU A 156 -6.99 -8.52 13.68
CA LEU A 156 -6.10 -7.54 14.32
C LEU A 156 -4.62 -7.83 14.03
N PHE A 157 -4.20 -9.09 14.19
CA PHE A 157 -2.84 -9.51 13.87
C PHE A 157 -2.51 -9.29 12.38
N TYR A 158 -3.44 -9.65 11.51
CA TYR A 158 -3.32 -9.44 10.07
C TYR A 158 -3.18 -7.96 9.74
N ALA A 159 -4.18 -7.14 10.08
CA ALA A 159 -4.24 -5.74 9.70
C ALA A 159 -3.07 -4.92 10.27
N PHE A 160 -2.59 -5.28 11.47
CA PHE A 160 -1.58 -4.47 12.16
C PHE A 160 -0.16 -4.90 11.87
N ILE A 161 0.08 -6.19 11.60
CA ILE A 161 1.43 -6.75 11.52
C ILE A 161 1.64 -7.47 10.19
N PHE A 162 0.83 -8.50 9.91
CA PHE A 162 1.12 -9.42 8.82
C PHE A 162 0.86 -8.82 7.43
N GLY A 163 -0.25 -8.08 7.26
CA GLY A 163 -0.56 -7.35 6.02
C GLY A 163 0.54 -6.34 5.68
N PRO A 164 0.86 -5.39 6.58
CA PRO A 164 1.97 -4.46 6.38
C PRO A 164 3.31 -5.14 6.08
N LEU A 165 3.61 -6.27 6.73
CA LEU A 165 4.80 -7.07 6.44
C LEU A 165 4.80 -7.62 5.01
N ALA A 166 3.73 -8.30 4.61
CA ALA A 166 3.60 -8.88 3.27
C ALA A 166 3.72 -7.81 2.19
N GLU A 167 3.03 -6.69 2.39
CA GLU A 167 3.04 -5.54 1.49
C GLU A 167 4.44 -4.91 1.37
N GLU A 168 5.16 -4.70 2.48
CA GLU A 168 6.52 -4.15 2.42
C GLU A 168 7.50 -5.10 1.70
N VAL A 169 7.38 -6.41 1.92
CA VAL A 169 8.21 -7.41 1.21
C VAL A 169 7.95 -7.35 -0.29
N VAL A 170 6.68 -7.34 -0.71
CA VAL A 170 6.30 -7.37 -2.13
C VAL A 170 6.62 -6.03 -2.81
N PHE A 171 6.13 -4.92 -2.28
CA PHE A 171 6.21 -3.64 -2.98
C PHE A 171 7.56 -2.97 -2.84
N ARG A 172 8.21 -3.08 -1.68
CA ARG A 172 9.50 -2.40 -1.44
C ARG A 172 10.66 -3.38 -1.63
N GLY A 173 10.53 -4.60 -1.11
CA GLY A 173 11.54 -5.66 -1.23
C GLY A 173 11.69 -6.23 -2.65
N VAL A 174 10.59 -6.39 -3.41
CA VAL A 174 10.64 -6.91 -4.80
C VAL A 174 10.51 -5.80 -5.84
N ILE A 175 9.37 -5.11 -5.87
CA ILE A 175 9.03 -4.21 -6.99
C ILE A 175 9.94 -2.98 -7.00
N MET A 176 9.96 -2.21 -5.91
CA MET A 176 10.80 -1.01 -5.81
C MET A 176 12.28 -1.38 -5.94
N ASN A 177 12.72 -2.42 -5.24
CA ASN A 177 14.08 -2.92 -5.34
C ASN A 177 14.43 -3.26 -6.80
N GLY A 178 13.57 -3.98 -7.51
CA GLY A 178 13.78 -4.38 -8.91
C GLY A 178 13.87 -3.21 -9.90
N LEU A 179 13.27 -2.06 -9.59
CA LEU A 179 13.22 -0.87 -10.44
C LEU A 179 14.25 0.21 -10.11
N ARG A 180 14.85 0.20 -8.91
CA ARG A 180 15.72 1.27 -8.40
C ARG A 180 16.90 1.64 -9.32
N ARG A 181 17.45 0.66 -10.04
CA ARG A 181 18.56 0.83 -11.01
C ARG A 181 18.20 1.74 -12.19
N PHE A 182 16.91 2.00 -12.41
CA PHE A 182 16.41 2.88 -13.45
C PHE A 182 16.08 4.30 -12.93
N GLY A 183 16.28 4.54 -11.63
CA GLY A 183 16.05 5.81 -10.94
C GLY A 183 15.26 5.60 -9.65
N ARG A 184 15.78 6.08 -8.50
CA ARG A 184 15.14 5.85 -7.19
C ARG A 184 13.73 6.46 -7.14
N VAL A 185 13.55 7.68 -7.65
CA VAL A 185 12.23 8.35 -7.68
C VAL A 185 11.23 7.58 -8.52
N PHE A 186 11.66 7.07 -9.67
CA PHE A 186 10.80 6.26 -10.54
C PHE A 186 10.38 4.96 -9.86
N ALA A 187 11.31 4.28 -9.17
CA ALA A 187 11.01 3.06 -8.44
C ALA A 187 10.02 3.30 -7.28
N ILE A 188 10.20 4.38 -6.52
CA ILE A 188 9.29 4.77 -5.43
C ILE A 188 7.88 5.04 -5.99
N ILE A 189 7.76 5.86 -7.03
CA ILE A 189 6.45 6.21 -7.62
C ILE A 189 5.78 4.97 -8.21
N THR A 190 6.51 4.14 -8.94
CA THR A 190 5.94 2.95 -9.59
C THR A 190 5.48 1.92 -8.56
N SER A 191 6.29 1.69 -7.52
CA SER A 191 5.93 0.80 -6.40
C SER A 191 4.70 1.33 -5.65
N ALA A 192 4.68 2.63 -5.32
CA ALA A 192 3.54 3.26 -4.66
C ALA A 192 2.26 3.21 -5.49
N LEU A 193 2.35 3.37 -6.82
CA LEU A 193 1.21 3.29 -7.72
C LEU A 193 0.62 1.87 -7.75
N LEU A 194 1.47 0.84 -7.91
CA LEU A 194 0.99 -0.55 -7.88
C LEU A 194 0.41 -0.92 -6.51
N PHE A 195 1.05 -0.47 -5.43
CA PHE A 195 0.57 -0.65 -4.05
C PHE A 195 -0.80 0.02 -3.82
N GLY A 196 -0.97 1.28 -4.23
CA GLY A 196 -2.26 1.96 -4.13
C GLY A 196 -3.34 1.24 -4.93
N CYS A 197 -3.08 0.94 -6.20
CA CYS A 197 -4.07 0.29 -7.06
C CYS A 197 -4.49 -1.10 -6.57
N MET A 198 -3.60 -1.89 -5.97
CA MET A 198 -3.93 -3.27 -5.54
C MET A 198 -5.11 -3.34 -4.56
N HIS A 199 -5.36 -2.26 -3.81
CA HIS A 199 -6.42 -2.21 -2.80
C HIS A 199 -7.81 -2.33 -3.42
N GLY A 200 -7.93 -2.16 -4.74
CA GLY A 200 -9.19 -2.38 -5.44
C GLY A 200 -10.31 -1.44 -4.99
N SER A 201 -9.94 -0.26 -4.47
CA SER A 201 -10.85 0.78 -3.99
C SER A 201 -10.30 2.16 -4.32
N PHE A 202 -11.16 3.11 -4.70
CA PHE A 202 -10.72 4.46 -5.07
C PHE A 202 -10.12 5.23 -3.88
N VAL A 203 -10.80 5.22 -2.74
CA VAL A 203 -10.40 5.97 -1.55
C VAL A 203 -9.20 5.30 -0.89
N GLN A 204 -9.28 3.98 -0.69
CA GLN A 204 -8.19 3.22 -0.09
C GLN A 204 -6.95 3.23 -1.01
N GLY A 205 -7.13 3.15 -2.33
CA GLY A 205 -6.03 3.21 -3.27
C GLY A 205 -5.35 4.58 -3.34
N LEU A 206 -6.11 5.68 -3.21
CA LEU A 206 -5.53 7.02 -3.07
C LEU A 206 -4.69 7.13 -1.78
N PHE A 207 -5.23 6.65 -0.66
CA PHE A 207 -4.50 6.60 0.61
C PHE A 207 -3.24 5.72 0.49
N GLY A 208 -3.37 4.52 -0.07
CA GLY A 208 -2.29 3.56 -0.33
C GLY A 208 -1.20 4.16 -1.22
N PHE A 209 -1.56 4.88 -2.28
CA PHE A 209 -0.58 5.57 -3.12
C PHE A 209 0.23 6.62 -2.34
N LEU A 210 -0.46 7.50 -1.61
CA LEU A 210 0.20 8.57 -0.85
C LEU A 210 1.08 8.03 0.27
N THR A 211 0.55 7.10 1.07
CA THR A 211 1.34 6.40 2.11
C THR A 211 2.49 5.63 1.49
N GLY A 212 2.28 5.04 0.32
CA GLY A 212 3.28 4.26 -0.38
C GLY A 212 4.46 5.07 -0.90
N LEU A 213 4.27 6.35 -1.21
CA LEU A 213 5.36 7.29 -1.52
C LEU A 213 6.23 7.56 -0.29
N ILE A 214 5.60 7.73 0.89
CA ILE A 214 6.29 7.95 2.17
C ILE A 214 7.12 6.72 2.53
N LEU A 215 6.49 5.54 2.54
CA LEU A 215 7.11 4.26 2.85
C LEU A 215 8.21 3.92 1.85
N GLY A 216 7.98 4.15 0.55
CA GLY A 216 9.00 3.94 -0.48
C GLY A 216 10.25 4.81 -0.27
N TYR A 217 10.09 6.08 0.09
CA TYR A 217 11.23 6.93 0.45
C TYR A 217 11.97 6.41 1.69
N VAL A 218 11.23 6.04 2.74
CA VAL A 218 11.83 5.52 3.98
C VAL A 218 12.58 4.22 3.73
N ALA A 219 12.00 3.29 2.97
CA ALA A 219 12.65 2.04 2.58
C ALA A 219 13.92 2.27 1.77
N MET A 220 13.92 3.24 0.83
CA MET A 220 15.06 3.56 -0.01
C MET A 220 16.24 4.16 0.78
N GLU A 221 15.96 4.99 1.79
CA GLU A 221 17.00 5.76 2.49
C GLU A 221 17.38 5.21 3.87
N TYR A 222 16.46 4.55 4.56
CA TYR A 222 16.64 4.03 5.93
C TYR A 222 16.50 2.51 6.02
N GLY A 223 15.90 1.86 5.01
CA GLY A 223 15.74 0.40 4.92
C GLY A 223 14.33 -0.10 5.21
N LEU A 224 14.06 -1.36 4.84
CA LEU A 224 12.73 -1.97 4.94
C LEU A 224 12.20 -2.03 6.37
N VAL A 225 13.06 -2.22 7.37
CA VAL A 225 12.62 -2.30 8.77
C VAL A 225 11.98 -0.98 9.22
N TRP A 226 12.56 0.17 8.87
CA TRP A 226 11.97 1.47 9.22
C TRP A 226 10.67 1.73 8.45
N SER A 227 10.61 1.30 7.20
CA SER A 227 9.38 1.36 6.41
C SER A 227 8.28 0.52 7.05
N LEU A 228 8.58 -0.74 7.40
CA LEU A 228 7.66 -1.65 8.08
C LEU A 228 7.19 -1.12 9.44
N VAL A 229 8.09 -0.60 10.28
CA VAL A 229 7.72 -0.04 11.58
C VAL A 229 6.75 1.13 11.40
N LEU A 230 7.02 2.03 10.46
CA LEU A 230 6.11 3.14 10.15
C LEU A 230 4.79 2.65 9.54
N HIS A 231 4.82 1.58 8.75
CA HIS A 231 3.64 1.02 8.14
C HIS A 231 2.70 0.38 9.16
N ILE A 232 3.27 -0.40 10.09
CA ILE A 232 2.60 -0.98 11.27
C ILE A 232 2.04 0.12 12.16
N PHE A 233 2.83 1.18 12.43
CA PHE A 233 2.38 2.31 13.23
C PHE A 233 1.18 3.01 12.57
N ASN A 234 1.26 3.29 11.26
CA ASN A 234 0.20 3.97 10.53
C ASN A 234 -1.10 3.14 10.50
N ASN A 235 -1.04 1.88 10.06
CA ASN A 235 -2.25 1.06 9.94
C ASN A 235 -2.78 0.59 11.29
N GLY A 236 -1.91 0.12 12.17
CA GLY A 236 -2.33 -0.48 13.44
C GLY A 236 -2.68 0.57 14.49
N ILE A 237 -1.78 1.52 14.73
CA ILE A 237 -1.95 2.46 15.84
C ILE A 237 -2.77 3.66 15.39
N TYR A 238 -2.33 4.34 14.33
CA TYR A 238 -2.90 5.63 13.95
C TYR A 238 -4.29 5.49 13.29
N SER A 239 -4.45 4.62 12.29
CA SER A 239 -5.73 4.41 11.60
C SER A 239 -6.64 3.40 12.31
N GLY A 240 -6.09 2.43 13.04
CA GLY A 240 -6.84 1.35 13.68
C GLY A 240 -7.23 1.62 15.13
N ILE A 241 -6.25 1.59 16.05
CA ILE A 241 -6.48 1.65 17.51
C ILE A 241 -6.91 3.05 17.96
N LEU A 242 -6.23 4.09 17.50
CA LEU A 242 -6.39 5.44 18.02
C LEU A 242 -7.84 5.95 17.90
N PRO A 243 -8.54 5.86 16.76
CA PRO A 243 -9.93 6.31 16.66
C PRO A 243 -10.86 5.59 17.65
N ARG A 244 -10.73 4.26 17.77
CA ARG A 244 -11.55 3.43 18.67
C ARG A 244 -11.33 3.78 20.14
N VAL A 245 -10.07 3.97 20.55
CA VAL A 245 -9.76 4.38 21.92
C VAL A 245 -10.26 5.80 22.18
N MET A 246 -10.11 6.72 21.20
CA MET A 246 -10.56 8.10 21.33
C MET A 246 -12.08 8.24 21.48
N GLU A 247 -12.89 7.27 21.05
CA GLU A 247 -14.34 7.27 21.29
C GLU A 247 -14.73 7.01 22.76
N SER A 248 -13.88 6.28 23.50
CA SER A 248 -14.17 5.82 24.86
C SER A 248 -13.55 6.65 25.99
N VAL A 249 -12.65 7.59 25.65
CA VAL A 249 -11.93 8.42 26.65
C VAL A 249 -12.61 9.78 26.89
N PRO A 250 -12.46 10.36 28.10
CA PRO A 250 -12.99 11.68 28.43
C PRO A 250 -12.54 12.80 27.47
N ALA A 251 -13.36 13.85 27.36
CA ALA A 251 -13.14 14.94 26.40
C ALA A 251 -11.80 15.67 26.63
N GLU A 252 -11.38 15.82 27.87
CA GLU A 252 -10.13 16.46 28.27
C GLU A 252 -8.92 15.72 27.71
N ILE A 253 -8.94 14.38 27.75
CA ILE A 253 -7.89 13.54 27.18
C ILE A 253 -7.87 13.66 25.66
N ARG A 254 -9.04 13.64 25.00
CA ARG A 254 -9.13 13.80 23.53
C ARG A 254 -8.57 15.15 23.07
N ILE A 255 -8.90 16.23 23.79
CA ILE A 255 -8.37 17.57 23.51
C ILE A 255 -6.84 17.57 23.68
N GLY A 256 -6.34 17.01 24.78
CA GLY A 256 -4.89 16.91 25.02
C GLY A 256 -4.15 16.15 23.91
N VAL A 257 -4.65 14.99 23.51
CA VAL A 257 -4.12 14.21 22.38
C VAL A 257 -4.20 15.01 21.08
N GLY A 258 -5.33 15.67 20.81
CA GLY A 258 -5.51 16.53 19.63
C GLY A 258 -4.50 17.68 19.57
N VAL A 259 -4.22 18.33 20.70
CA VAL A 259 -3.17 19.36 20.80
C VAL A 259 -1.79 18.77 20.49
N VAL A 260 -1.44 17.60 21.04
CA VAL A 260 -0.16 16.94 20.75
C VAL A 260 -0.03 16.61 19.26
N ILE A 261 -1.09 16.05 18.65
CA ILE A 261 -1.11 15.78 17.20
C ILE A 261 -0.89 17.08 16.43
N LEU A 262 -1.61 18.16 16.76
CA LEU A 262 -1.46 19.45 16.09
C LEU A 262 -0.02 19.99 16.19
N MET A 263 0.63 19.84 17.35
CA MET A 263 2.03 20.24 17.54
C MET A 263 2.99 19.42 16.67
N VAL A 264 2.76 18.10 16.56
CA VAL A 264 3.53 17.23 15.65
C VAL A 264 3.34 17.65 14.19
N LEU A 265 2.10 17.97 13.79
CA LEU A 265 1.79 18.44 12.43
C LEU A 265 2.49 19.77 12.13
N LEU A 266 2.43 20.73 13.06
CA LEU A 266 3.10 22.01 12.89
C LEU A 266 4.61 21.83 12.75
N ALA A 267 5.22 21.01 13.63
CA ALA A 267 6.64 20.69 13.56
C ALA A 267 7.02 20.00 12.24
N GLY A 268 6.18 19.10 11.73
CA GLY A 268 6.41 18.43 10.45
C GLY A 268 6.25 19.36 9.26
N VAL A 269 5.28 20.27 9.27
CA VAL A 269 5.14 21.31 8.22
C VAL A 269 6.37 22.22 8.20
N ILE A 270 6.83 22.69 9.35
CA ILE A 270 8.06 23.47 9.46
C ILE A 270 9.25 22.64 8.95
N GLY A 271 9.35 21.37 9.35
CA GLY A 271 10.37 20.44 8.88
C GLY A 271 10.38 20.26 7.36
N MET A 272 9.21 20.12 6.75
CA MET A 272 9.05 20.05 5.29
C MET A 272 9.52 21.32 4.60
N VAL A 273 9.17 22.50 5.12
CA VAL A 273 9.63 23.79 4.57
C VAL A 273 11.16 23.89 4.66
N VAL A 274 11.74 23.56 5.82
CA VAL A 274 13.19 23.56 6.03
C VAL A 274 13.90 22.57 5.09
N LYS A 275 13.31 21.41 4.83
CA LYS A 275 13.88 20.37 3.97
C LYS A 275 13.46 20.47 2.51
N ALA A 276 12.59 21.41 2.12
CA ALA A 276 12.01 21.49 0.79
C ALA A 276 13.08 21.54 -0.32
N ARG A 277 14.11 22.38 -0.16
CA ARG A 277 15.21 22.47 -1.14
C ARG A 277 15.97 21.16 -1.27
N SER A 278 16.32 20.53 -0.14
CA SER A 278 17.02 19.25 -0.10
C SER A 278 16.21 18.12 -0.72
N LEU A 279 14.89 18.09 -0.51
CA LEU A 279 13.98 17.11 -1.13
C LEU A 279 13.87 17.34 -2.64
N VAL A 280 13.80 18.60 -3.10
CA VAL A 280 13.81 18.93 -4.53
C VAL A 280 15.13 18.52 -5.19
N GLU A 281 16.25 18.77 -4.54
CA GLU A 281 17.58 18.33 -5.00
C GLU A 281 17.69 16.81 -5.03
N TYR A 282 17.17 16.12 -4.01
CA TYR A 282 17.07 14.66 -3.99
C TYR A 282 16.27 14.15 -5.19
N CYS A 283 15.09 14.71 -5.45
CA CYS A 283 14.25 14.33 -6.59
C CYS A 283 14.94 14.60 -7.93
N LYS A 284 15.68 15.70 -8.06
CA LYS A 284 16.45 16.02 -9.28
C LYS A 284 17.63 15.07 -9.48
N GLY A 285 18.39 14.78 -8.42
CA GLY A 285 19.56 13.91 -8.47
C GLY A 285 19.22 12.44 -8.68
N ASN A 286 18.03 12.01 -8.24
CA ASN A 286 17.58 10.62 -8.31
C ASN A 286 16.48 10.37 -9.36
N ARG A 287 16.28 11.32 -10.28
CA ARG A 287 15.28 11.21 -11.34
C ARG A 287 15.68 10.15 -12.35
N ALA A 288 14.71 9.42 -12.87
CA ALA A 288 14.94 8.53 -13.98
C ALA A 288 15.31 9.29 -15.27
N PRO A 289 16.13 8.71 -16.16
CA PRO A 289 16.36 9.24 -17.50
C PRO A 289 15.05 9.46 -18.28
N LYS A 290 15.09 10.37 -19.27
CA LYS A 290 13.95 10.60 -20.17
C LYS A 290 13.54 9.27 -20.85
N GLY A 291 12.23 9.04 -20.95
CA GLY A 291 11.65 7.86 -21.59
C GLY A 291 11.42 6.67 -20.66
N VAL A 292 11.96 6.64 -19.44
CA VAL A 292 11.74 5.52 -18.50
C VAL A 292 10.26 5.34 -18.18
N TYR A 293 9.49 6.41 -17.98
CA TYR A 293 8.05 6.34 -17.71
C TYR A 293 7.22 5.79 -18.87
N ALA A 294 7.75 5.75 -20.11
CA ALA A 294 7.05 5.08 -21.22
C ALA A 294 6.86 3.58 -20.96
N SER A 295 7.68 2.98 -20.08
CA SER A 295 7.51 1.60 -19.63
C SER A 295 6.20 1.31 -18.90
N TRP A 296 5.47 2.33 -18.42
CA TRP A 296 4.12 2.15 -17.88
C TRP A 296 3.09 1.78 -18.97
N LEU A 297 3.45 1.87 -20.26
CA LEU A 297 2.65 1.33 -21.36
C LEU A 297 2.86 -0.18 -21.56
N ALA A 298 3.68 -0.82 -20.72
CA ALA A 298 3.87 -2.26 -20.76
C ALA A 298 2.54 -3.01 -20.56
N PRO A 299 2.27 -4.07 -21.34
CA PRO A 299 0.96 -4.74 -21.32
C PRO A 299 0.51 -5.18 -19.94
N TRP A 300 1.38 -5.84 -19.16
CA TRP A 300 1.02 -6.32 -17.82
C TRP A 300 0.85 -5.20 -16.80
N PHE A 301 1.53 -4.05 -16.99
CA PHE A 301 1.30 -2.87 -16.17
C PHE A 301 -0.11 -2.33 -16.41
N LEU A 302 -0.49 -2.17 -17.68
CA LEU A 302 -1.83 -1.71 -18.06
C LEU A 302 -2.92 -2.69 -17.63
N ILE A 303 -2.73 -4.01 -17.83
CA ILE A 303 -3.68 -5.04 -17.40
C ILE A 303 -3.86 -4.98 -15.89
N PHE A 304 -2.78 -4.88 -15.11
CA PHE A 304 -2.87 -4.74 -13.65
C PHE A 304 -3.72 -3.53 -13.25
N LEU A 305 -3.48 -2.37 -13.85
CA LEU A 305 -4.25 -1.16 -13.57
C LEU A 305 -5.73 -1.31 -13.94
N VAL A 306 -6.03 -1.95 -15.09
CA VAL A 306 -7.41 -2.19 -15.53
C VAL A 306 -8.12 -3.15 -14.58
N VAL A 307 -7.46 -4.24 -14.15
CA VAL A 307 -8.04 -5.19 -13.18
C VAL A 307 -8.35 -4.49 -11.86
N CYS A 308 -7.41 -3.70 -11.33
CA CYS A 308 -7.61 -2.93 -10.11
C CYS A 308 -8.74 -1.89 -10.25
N LEU A 309 -8.85 -1.24 -11.40
CA LEU A 309 -9.92 -0.29 -11.69
C LEU A 309 -11.28 -0.98 -11.75
N VAL A 310 -11.36 -2.15 -12.39
CA VAL A 310 -12.59 -2.95 -12.42
C VAL A 310 -13.00 -3.35 -11.00
N MET A 311 -12.06 -3.79 -10.16
CA MET A 311 -12.33 -4.08 -8.75
C MET A 311 -12.91 -2.87 -8.03
N ALA A 312 -12.28 -1.70 -8.17
CA ALA A 312 -12.74 -0.45 -7.55
C ALA A 312 -14.11 0.03 -8.03
N VAL A 313 -14.47 -0.24 -9.30
CA VAL A 313 -15.81 0.08 -9.82
C VAL A 313 -16.85 -0.91 -9.33
N VAL A 314 -16.51 -2.21 -9.32
CA VAL A 314 -17.42 -3.28 -8.84
C VAL A 314 -17.74 -3.08 -7.36
N GLU A 315 -16.78 -2.62 -6.57
CA GLU A 315 -16.95 -2.28 -5.15
C GLU A 315 -18.08 -1.25 -4.91
N LEU A 316 -18.36 -0.36 -5.88
CA LEU A 316 -19.42 0.65 -5.78
C LEU A 316 -20.83 0.11 -6.12
N ILE A 317 -20.92 -1.12 -6.64
CA ILE A 317 -22.17 -1.74 -7.08
C ILE A 317 -22.82 -2.46 -5.89
N PRO A 318 -24.05 -2.09 -5.49
CA PRO A 318 -24.74 -2.74 -4.38
C PRO A 318 -24.91 -4.26 -4.61
N GLY A 319 -24.56 -5.06 -3.60
CA GLY A 319 -24.76 -6.52 -3.60
C GLY A 319 -23.73 -7.34 -4.38
N TRP A 320 -22.64 -6.72 -4.85
CA TRP A 320 -21.54 -7.41 -5.53
C TRP A 320 -20.30 -7.66 -4.65
N ALA A 321 -20.14 -6.87 -3.58
CA ALA A 321 -19.15 -7.08 -2.53
C ALA A 321 -19.47 -8.33 -1.69
#